data_AF-A0A895YIP8-F1
#
_entry.id   AF-A0A895YIP8-F1
#
_cell.length_a   1.000
_cell.length_b   1.000
_cell.length_c   1.000
_cell.angle_alpha   90.00
_cell.angle_beta   90.00
_cell.angle_gamma   90.00
#
_symmetry.space_group_name_H-M   'P 1'
#
loop_
_entity.id
_entity.type
_entity.pdbx_description
1 polymer ?
#
loop_
_entity_poly.entity_id
_entity_poly.type
_entity_poly.pdbx_seq_one_letter_code
_entity_poly.pdbx_strand_id
1 'polypeptide(L)'
;MSSRLCVLCTVYRPRAQPRLPERPPVCDGDRSLLDRHLAELPDLHRRLAVGGAGQVRARSQQPRVSGSRPWSAPASLDLIDLSLPARPAARRLLDRGALVDPDQVGHLSVATILDTWVRDWRARPFAGFRPPTATVDALVGWLRRWLDGACDEHPRIGRFATEIRELRGALRRLLRDTDRSGRAIEHLGASCPRCDLRGVLMWDMDDVYIQCGGCGALYTDAELTNEPAD
;
A
#
# COMPACT_ATOMS: atom_id res chain seq x y z
N MET A 1 7.69 26.59 -21.06
CA MET A 1 7.85 25.17 -20.68
C MET A 1 7.17 24.99 -19.32
N SER A 2 5.97 24.41 -19.27
CA SER A 2 5.30 24.15 -17.99
C SER A 2 6.05 23.04 -17.26
N SER A 3 6.76 23.39 -16.19
CA SER A 3 7.36 22.42 -15.28
C SER A 3 6.24 21.54 -14.71
N ARG A 4 6.18 20.27 -15.13
CA ARG A 4 5.15 19.33 -14.69
C ARG A 4 5.62 18.71 -13.39
N LEU A 5 5.05 19.18 -12.28
CA LEU A 5 5.26 18.61 -10.95
C LEU A 5 4.92 17.12 -10.93
N CYS A 6 5.56 16.36 -10.04
CA CYS A 6 5.29 14.94 -9.90
C CYS A 6 3.84 14.66 -9.47
N VAL A 7 3.12 13.84 -10.24
CA VAL A 7 1.70 13.51 -9.97
C VAL A 7 1.49 12.59 -8.77
N LEU A 8 2.52 11.81 -8.37
CA LEU A 8 2.43 10.91 -7.21
C LEU A 8 2.80 11.59 -5.89
N CYS A 9 3.48 12.74 -5.94
CA CYS A 9 3.79 13.51 -4.73
C CYS A 9 2.52 13.93 -3.98
N THR A 10 1.40 14.17 -4.67
CA THR A 10 0.12 14.49 -4.01
C THR A 10 -0.46 13.29 -3.25
N VAL A 11 -0.15 12.07 -3.67
CA VAL A 11 -0.59 10.81 -3.03
C VAL A 11 0.32 10.45 -1.86
N TYR A 12 1.63 10.55 -2.05
CA TYR A 12 2.60 10.12 -1.04
C TYR A 12 2.99 11.21 -0.06
N ARG A 13 2.95 12.47 -0.48
CA ARG A 13 3.47 13.63 0.24
C ARG A 13 2.49 14.82 0.19
N PRO A 14 1.20 14.65 0.57
CA PRO A 14 0.16 15.68 0.39
C PRO A 14 0.44 17.01 1.12
N ARG A 15 1.33 17.01 2.11
CA ARG A 15 1.72 18.19 2.91
C ARG A 15 3.10 18.76 2.58
N ALA A 16 3.82 18.15 1.63
CA ALA A 16 5.17 18.59 1.26
C ALA A 16 5.21 19.16 -0.15
N GLN A 17 6.22 19.95 -0.45
CA GLN A 17 6.43 20.48 -1.79
C GLN A 17 6.67 19.32 -2.78
N PRO A 18 5.92 19.26 -3.91
CA PRO A 18 6.12 18.25 -4.93
C PRO A 18 7.52 18.33 -5.54
N ARG A 19 8.07 17.16 -5.90
CA ARG A 19 9.37 17.09 -6.56
C ARG A 19 9.24 17.40 -8.04
N LEU A 20 10.35 17.91 -8.59
CA LEU A 20 10.59 17.96 -10.02
C LEU A 20 11.05 16.56 -10.48
N PRO A 21 10.29 15.88 -11.36
CA PRO A 21 10.70 14.59 -11.87
C PRO A 21 11.79 14.74 -12.94
N GLU A 22 12.81 13.89 -12.90
CA GLU A 22 13.77 13.75 -14.02
C GLU A 22 13.08 13.14 -15.25
N ARG A 23 12.19 12.17 -15.00
CA ARG A 23 11.30 11.55 -16.00
C ARG A 23 9.84 11.87 -15.69
N PRO A 24 9.28 12.98 -16.20
CA PRO A 24 7.87 13.30 -15.98
C PRO A 24 6.96 12.18 -16.52
N PRO A 25 5.78 11.94 -15.92
CA PRO A 25 5.15 12.71 -14.84
C PRO A 25 5.49 12.25 -13.41
N VAL A 26 6.33 11.23 -13.21
CA VAL A 26 6.59 10.63 -11.88
C VAL A 26 8.07 10.71 -11.51
N CYS A 27 8.40 11.27 -10.34
CA CYS A 27 9.78 11.32 -9.85
C CYS A 27 10.26 9.94 -9.38
N ASP A 28 11.56 9.66 -9.46
CA ASP A 28 12.11 8.33 -9.18
C ASP A 28 11.84 7.86 -7.75
N GLY A 29 11.87 8.79 -6.78
CA GLY A 29 11.53 8.47 -5.41
C GLY A 29 10.09 7.94 -5.24
N ASP A 30 9.12 8.49 -5.98
CA ASP A 30 7.75 8.00 -5.92
C ASP A 30 7.56 6.72 -6.78
N ARG A 31 8.35 6.53 -7.84
CA ARG A 31 8.39 5.27 -8.61
C ARG A 31 8.84 4.12 -7.71
N SER A 32 9.98 4.27 -7.03
CA SER A 32 10.52 3.25 -6.13
C SER A 32 9.59 2.98 -4.96
N LEU A 33 8.93 4.01 -4.43
CA LEU A 33 7.96 3.86 -3.34
C LEU A 33 6.72 3.07 -3.78
N LEU A 34 6.18 3.37 -4.97
CA LEU A 34 5.06 2.63 -5.54
C LEU A 34 5.42 1.17 -5.84
N ASP A 35 6.61 0.90 -6.40
CA ASP A 35 7.10 -0.47 -6.62
C ASP A 35 7.18 -1.26 -5.31
N ARG A 36 7.74 -0.64 -4.26
CA ARG A 36 7.82 -1.26 -2.93
C ARG A 36 6.45 -1.57 -2.36
N HIS A 37 5.50 -0.64 -2.47
CA HIS A 37 4.13 -0.88 -2.00
C HIS A 37 3.47 -2.04 -2.73
N LEU A 38 3.65 -2.16 -4.05
CA LEU A 38 3.16 -3.30 -4.83
C LEU A 38 3.85 -4.61 -4.41
N ALA A 39 5.17 -4.58 -4.24
CA ALA A 39 5.98 -5.74 -3.87
C ALA A 39 5.57 -6.35 -2.52
N GLU A 40 5.03 -5.53 -1.61
CA GLU A 40 4.61 -5.96 -0.28
C GLU A 40 3.26 -6.70 -0.27
N LEU A 41 2.37 -6.40 -1.22
CA LEU A 41 1.00 -6.91 -1.21
C LEU A 41 0.90 -8.45 -1.18
N PRO A 42 1.69 -9.24 -1.93
CA PRO A 42 1.57 -10.69 -1.88
C PRO A 42 1.92 -11.29 -0.53
N ASP A 43 2.92 -10.73 0.15
CA ASP A 43 3.29 -11.19 1.49
C ASP A 43 2.20 -10.87 2.52
N LEU A 44 1.71 -9.63 2.54
CA LEU A 44 0.59 -9.22 3.40
C LEU A 44 -0.65 -10.09 3.14
N HIS A 45 -0.97 -10.37 1.88
CA HIS A 45 -2.08 -11.22 1.50
C HIS A 45 -1.89 -12.68 1.97
N ARG A 46 -0.70 -13.26 1.80
CA ARG A 46 -0.38 -14.61 2.31
C ARG A 46 -0.46 -14.68 3.84
N ARG A 47 0.09 -13.69 4.55
CA ARG A 47 0.01 -13.59 6.00
C ARG A 47 -1.44 -13.53 6.46
N LEU A 48 -2.32 -12.84 5.73
CA LEU A 48 -3.75 -12.79 6.02
C LEU A 48 -4.42 -14.16 5.82
N ALA A 49 -4.05 -14.86 4.74
CA ALA A 49 -4.59 -16.20 4.44
C ALA A 49 -4.12 -17.26 5.46
N VAL A 50 -2.86 -17.21 5.90
CA VAL A 50 -2.26 -18.17 6.85
C VAL A 50 -2.64 -17.84 8.30
N GLY A 51 -2.68 -16.55 8.66
CA GLY A 51 -3.08 -16.09 9.99
C GLY A 51 -4.55 -16.39 10.32
N GLY A 52 -5.34 -16.72 9.29
CA GLY A 52 -6.74 -17.06 9.39
C GLY A 52 -7.58 -15.90 9.93
N ALA A 53 -8.90 -16.11 9.95
CA ALA A 53 -9.80 -15.41 10.87
C ALA A 53 -9.48 -15.80 12.33
N GLY A 54 -8.21 -15.71 12.73
CA GLY A 54 -7.73 -15.95 14.07
C GLY A 54 -8.50 -15.05 15.00
N GLN A 55 -9.22 -15.68 15.94
CA GLN A 55 -10.16 -15.07 16.87
C GLN A 55 -9.76 -13.63 17.19
N VAL A 56 -10.62 -12.69 16.80
CA VAL A 56 -10.58 -11.32 17.30
C VAL A 56 -10.56 -11.46 18.83
N ARG A 57 -9.38 -11.33 19.46
CA ARG A 57 -9.30 -11.24 20.91
C ARG A 57 -10.05 -9.97 21.27
N ALA A 58 -11.31 -10.15 21.67
CA ALA A 58 -12.15 -9.10 22.19
C ALA A 58 -11.40 -8.50 23.38
N ARG A 59 -11.00 -7.24 23.23
CA ARG A 59 -10.30 -6.49 24.27
C ARG A 59 -11.36 -6.05 25.29
N SER A 60 -11.86 -6.95 26.12
CA SER A 60 -12.73 -6.60 27.24
C SER A 60 -11.87 -6.25 28.46
N GLN A 61 -11.51 -4.98 28.60
CA GLN A 61 -11.16 -4.39 29.90
C GLN A 61 -12.43 -3.92 30.62
N GLN A 62 -13.48 -4.75 30.65
CA GLN A 62 -14.66 -4.47 31.44
C GLN A 62 -14.82 -5.53 32.53
N PRO A 63 -15.25 -5.14 33.75
CA PRO A 63 -15.40 -6.05 34.87
C PRO A 63 -16.38 -7.18 34.51
N ARG A 64 -15.95 -8.42 34.73
CA ARG A 64 -16.67 -9.65 34.36
C ARG A 64 -17.94 -9.78 35.20
N VAL A 65 -19.10 -9.61 34.58
CA VAL A 65 -20.39 -10.03 35.13
C VAL A 65 -20.69 -11.44 34.62
N SER A 66 -20.85 -12.38 35.53
CA SER A 66 -21.15 -13.79 35.24
C SER A 66 -22.59 -13.96 34.79
N GLY A 67 -22.81 -14.05 33.47
CA GLY A 67 -24.10 -14.41 32.89
C GLY A 67 -23.97 -14.54 31.37
N SER A 68 -24.16 -15.75 30.85
CA SER A 68 -24.37 -16.09 29.44
C SER A 68 -23.31 -15.56 28.45
N ARG A 69 -22.37 -16.42 28.02
CA ARG A 69 -21.40 -16.10 26.95
C ARG A 69 -22.15 -15.61 25.69
N PRO A 70 -22.09 -14.33 25.29
CA PRO A 70 -22.49 -13.96 23.93
C PRO A 70 -21.49 -14.60 22.97
N TRP A 71 -22.00 -15.12 21.85
CA TRP A 71 -21.17 -15.67 20.77
C TRP A 71 -20.05 -14.69 20.43
N SER A 72 -18.82 -15.19 20.34
CA SER A 72 -17.68 -14.42 19.81
C SER A 72 -18.11 -13.82 18.47
N ALA A 73 -17.93 -12.49 18.31
CA ALA A 73 -18.37 -11.75 17.14
C ALA A 73 -18.00 -12.47 15.83
N PRO A 74 -18.86 -12.40 14.80
CA PRO A 74 -18.60 -13.02 13.51
C PRO A 74 -17.24 -12.56 12.97
N ALA A 75 -16.55 -13.45 12.27
CA ALA A 75 -15.29 -13.15 11.60
C ALA A 75 -15.39 -11.80 10.87
N SER A 76 -14.34 -10.98 10.95
CA SER A 76 -14.30 -9.67 10.28
C SER A 76 -14.63 -9.87 8.80
N LEU A 77 -15.77 -9.31 8.37
CA LEU A 77 -16.25 -9.43 6.98
C LEU A 77 -15.20 -8.88 6.00
N ASP A 78 -14.47 -7.84 6.40
CA ASP A 78 -13.35 -7.26 5.64
C ASP A 78 -12.24 -8.27 5.36
N LEU A 79 -11.93 -9.16 6.32
CA LEU A 79 -10.91 -10.20 6.16
C LEU A 79 -11.35 -11.24 5.11
N ILE A 80 -12.63 -11.62 5.16
CA ILE A 80 -13.21 -12.53 4.18
C ILE A 80 -13.17 -11.85 2.80
N ASP A 81 -13.70 -10.64 2.70
CA ASP A 81 -13.79 -9.89 1.45
C ASP A 81 -12.43 -9.67 0.77
N LEU A 82 -11.40 -9.29 1.52
CA LEU A 82 -10.07 -9.02 0.96
C LEU A 82 -9.30 -10.28 0.53
N SER A 83 -9.55 -11.43 1.15
CA SER A 83 -8.87 -12.71 0.87
C SER A 83 -9.54 -13.56 -0.21
N LEU A 84 -10.75 -13.18 -0.64
CA LEU A 84 -11.48 -13.90 -1.68
C LEU A 84 -10.77 -13.85 -3.03
N PRO A 85 -10.95 -14.87 -3.89
CA PRO A 85 -10.40 -14.86 -5.24
C PRO A 85 -10.95 -13.68 -6.05
N ALA A 86 -10.31 -13.37 -7.18
CA ALA A 86 -10.82 -12.34 -8.09
C ALA A 86 -12.26 -12.68 -8.51
N ARG A 87 -13.19 -11.73 -8.38
CA ARG A 87 -14.61 -11.90 -8.71
C ARG A 87 -14.93 -11.29 -10.08
N PRO A 88 -15.03 -12.07 -11.18
CA PRO A 88 -15.25 -11.53 -12.52
C PRO A 88 -16.61 -10.86 -12.72
N ALA A 89 -17.57 -11.11 -11.81
CA ALA A 89 -18.90 -10.52 -11.84
C ALA A 89 -18.93 -9.11 -11.21
N ALA A 90 -18.22 -8.90 -10.09
CA ALA A 90 -18.07 -7.57 -9.48
C ALA A 90 -17.43 -6.57 -10.46
N ARG A 91 -16.50 -7.07 -11.29
CA ARG A 91 -15.91 -6.35 -12.43
C ARG A 91 -16.94 -5.78 -13.42
N ARG A 92 -17.96 -6.56 -13.80
CA ARG A 92 -18.97 -6.10 -14.78
C ARG A 92 -19.81 -4.93 -14.25
N LEU A 93 -19.92 -4.81 -12.92
CA LEU A 93 -20.63 -3.71 -12.27
C LEU A 93 -19.76 -2.43 -12.26
N LEU A 94 -18.46 -2.56 -11.97
CA LEU A 94 -17.50 -1.45 -12.04
C LEU A 94 -17.36 -0.89 -13.46
N ASP A 95 -17.22 -1.77 -14.46
CA ASP A 95 -17.06 -1.40 -15.87
C ASP A 95 -18.30 -0.67 -16.45
N ARG A 96 -19.49 -0.91 -15.88
CA ARG A 96 -20.75 -0.29 -16.35
C ARG A 96 -21.03 1.06 -15.71
N GLY A 97 -20.15 1.56 -14.84
CA GLY A 97 -20.44 2.76 -14.05
C GLY A 97 -21.71 2.61 -13.22
N ALA A 98 -22.13 1.37 -12.94
CA ALA A 98 -23.23 1.14 -12.02
C ALA A 98 -22.76 1.74 -10.69
N LEU A 99 -23.51 2.72 -10.20
CA LEU A 99 -23.46 3.18 -8.82
C LEU A 99 -23.84 1.98 -7.95
N VAL A 100 -22.92 1.05 -7.81
CA VAL A 100 -23.02 0.06 -6.76
C VAL A 100 -22.66 0.85 -5.53
N ASP A 101 -23.69 1.14 -4.74
CA ASP A 101 -23.54 1.72 -3.43
C ASP A 101 -22.41 0.96 -2.73
N PRO A 102 -21.30 1.63 -2.35
CA PRO A 102 -20.18 0.97 -1.69
C PRO A 102 -20.62 0.23 -0.42
N ASP A 103 -21.76 0.62 0.17
CA ASP A 103 -22.34 -0.06 1.33
C ASP A 103 -22.98 -1.43 0.99
N GLN A 104 -23.28 -1.71 -0.28
CA GLN A 104 -23.97 -2.95 -0.68
C GLN A 104 -23.07 -4.04 -1.29
N VAL A 105 -21.81 -3.74 -1.63
CA VAL A 105 -20.92 -4.71 -2.30
C VAL A 105 -19.92 -5.37 -1.33
N GLY A 106 -19.73 -4.79 -0.16
CA GLY A 106 -18.57 -5.11 0.68
C GLY A 106 -17.26 -4.67 0.03
N HIS A 107 -16.14 -4.99 0.66
CA HIS A 107 -14.84 -4.64 0.10
C HIS A 107 -14.52 -5.54 -1.12
N LEU A 108 -13.98 -4.94 -2.19
CA LEU A 108 -13.47 -5.73 -3.31
C LEU A 108 -12.22 -6.49 -2.85
N SER A 109 -12.10 -7.75 -3.28
CA SER A 109 -10.90 -8.53 -2.96
C SER A 109 -9.63 -7.92 -3.55
N VAL A 110 -8.49 -8.14 -2.89
CA VAL A 110 -7.16 -7.72 -3.36
C VAL A 110 -6.95 -8.13 -4.82
N ALA A 111 -7.26 -9.40 -5.14
CA ALA A 111 -7.13 -9.93 -6.48
C ALA A 111 -8.05 -9.24 -7.50
N THR A 112 -9.25 -8.82 -7.10
CA THR A 112 -10.20 -8.10 -7.99
C THR A 112 -9.70 -6.70 -8.34
N ILE A 113 -9.16 -5.97 -7.37
CA ILE A 113 -8.59 -4.63 -7.59
C ILE A 113 -7.39 -4.74 -8.55
N LEU A 114 -6.48 -5.67 -8.29
CA LEU A 114 -5.30 -5.87 -9.12
C LEU A 114 -5.65 -6.36 -10.55
N ASP A 115 -6.63 -7.26 -10.72
CA ASP A 115 -7.09 -7.70 -12.05
C ASP A 115 -7.70 -6.54 -12.85
N THR A 116 -8.41 -5.62 -12.19
CA THR A 116 -8.93 -4.40 -12.83
C THR A 116 -7.80 -3.57 -13.43
N TRP A 117 -6.73 -3.32 -12.67
CA TRP A 117 -5.57 -2.55 -13.14
C TRP A 117 -4.78 -3.26 -14.24
N VAL A 118 -4.57 -4.57 -14.13
CA VAL A 118 -3.92 -5.37 -15.18
C VAL A 118 -4.69 -5.23 -16.51
N ARG A 119 -6.03 -5.26 -16.46
CA ARG A 119 -6.86 -5.07 -17.67
C ARG A 119 -6.81 -3.65 -18.20
N ASP A 120 -6.85 -2.63 -17.34
CA ASP A 120 -6.74 -1.22 -17.71
C ASP A 120 -5.42 -0.96 -18.45
N TRP A 121 -4.30 -1.41 -17.87
CA TRP A 121 -2.96 -1.26 -18.45
C TRP A 121 -2.78 -2.02 -19.75
N ARG A 122 -3.46 -3.18 -19.88
CA ARG A 122 -3.51 -3.94 -21.13
C ARG A 122 -4.36 -3.25 -22.19
N ALA A 123 -5.38 -2.49 -21.80
CA ALA A 123 -6.21 -1.76 -22.76
C ALA A 123 -5.41 -0.67 -23.46
N ARG A 124 -4.51 0.02 -22.74
CA ARG A 124 -3.43 0.94 -23.17
C ARG A 124 -2.53 1.19 -21.95
N PRO A 125 -1.19 1.25 -22.04
CA PRO A 125 -0.33 1.23 -23.24
C PRO A 125 0.17 -0.18 -23.66
N PHE A 126 -0.11 -1.22 -22.87
CA PHE A 126 0.46 -2.56 -23.06
C PHE A 126 -0.49 -3.50 -23.82
N ALA A 127 -1.03 -3.03 -24.93
CA ALA A 127 -1.91 -3.83 -25.77
C ALA A 127 -1.17 -5.06 -26.33
N GLY A 128 -1.82 -6.23 -26.30
CA GLY A 128 -1.30 -7.48 -26.87
C GLY A 128 -0.64 -8.44 -25.89
N PHE A 129 -0.32 -8.02 -24.66
CA PHE A 129 0.24 -8.95 -23.67
C PHE A 129 -0.84 -9.84 -23.04
N ARG A 130 -0.49 -11.12 -22.86
CA ARG A 130 -1.37 -12.09 -22.19
C ARG A 130 -1.50 -11.71 -20.71
N PRO A 131 -2.72 -11.59 -20.17
CA PRO A 131 -2.90 -11.37 -18.74
C PRO A 131 -2.43 -12.61 -17.95
N PRO A 132 -1.86 -12.43 -16.76
CA PRO A 132 -1.50 -13.53 -15.88
C PRO A 132 -2.78 -14.20 -15.33
N THR A 133 -2.60 -15.32 -14.63
CA THR A 133 -3.65 -15.90 -13.78
C THR A 133 -4.07 -14.88 -12.71
N ALA A 134 -5.37 -14.84 -12.36
CA ALA A 134 -5.94 -13.87 -11.43
C ALA A 134 -5.63 -14.18 -9.94
N THR A 135 -4.38 -14.47 -9.64
CA THR A 135 -3.81 -14.62 -8.29
C THR A 135 -3.01 -13.38 -7.93
N VAL A 136 -3.01 -12.98 -6.65
CA VAL A 136 -2.30 -11.78 -6.17
C VAL A 136 -0.82 -11.77 -6.60
N ASP A 137 -0.08 -12.87 -6.41
CA ASP A 137 1.32 -12.97 -6.80
C ASP A 137 1.54 -12.71 -8.30
N ALA A 138 0.78 -13.39 -9.16
CA ALA A 138 0.94 -13.27 -10.61
C ALA A 138 0.50 -11.88 -11.13
N LEU A 139 -0.55 -11.30 -10.54
CA LEU A 139 -1.03 -9.95 -10.88
C LEU A 139 -0.02 -8.88 -10.47
N VAL A 140 0.52 -8.95 -9.24
CA VAL A 140 1.58 -8.04 -8.76
C VAL A 140 2.83 -8.18 -9.61
N GLY A 141 3.27 -9.42 -9.90
CA GLY A 141 4.44 -9.65 -10.74
C GLY A 141 4.29 -9.06 -12.15
N TRP A 142 3.09 -9.14 -12.72
CA TRP A 142 2.80 -8.52 -14.02
C TRP A 142 2.79 -6.99 -13.93
N LEU A 143 2.13 -6.40 -12.93
CA LEU A 143 2.07 -4.94 -12.75
C LEU A 143 3.46 -4.35 -12.51
N ARG A 144 4.29 -4.96 -11.66
CA ARG A 144 5.65 -4.48 -11.39
C ARG A 144 6.54 -4.48 -12.63
N ARG A 145 6.42 -5.50 -13.47
CA ARG A 145 7.17 -5.58 -14.74
C ARG A 145 6.92 -4.37 -15.65
N TRP A 146 5.70 -3.84 -15.64
CA TRP A 146 5.27 -2.75 -16.51
C TRP A 146 5.20 -1.40 -15.80
N LEU A 147 5.55 -1.35 -14.52
CA LEU A 147 5.36 -0.17 -13.68
C LEU A 147 6.14 1.04 -14.20
N ASP A 148 7.39 0.87 -14.65
CA ASP A 148 8.20 2.00 -15.11
C ASP A 148 7.57 2.69 -16.33
N GLY A 149 7.12 1.90 -17.32
CA GLY A 149 6.40 2.43 -18.48
C GLY A 149 5.02 3.00 -18.10
N ALA A 150 4.33 2.40 -17.13
CA ALA A 150 3.07 2.94 -16.63
C ALA A 150 3.27 4.28 -15.91
N CYS A 151 4.38 4.46 -15.18
CA CYS A 151 4.72 5.73 -14.57
C CYS A 151 4.98 6.84 -15.61
N ASP A 152 5.48 6.49 -16.80
CA ASP A 152 5.69 7.44 -17.89
C ASP A 152 4.40 7.81 -18.62
N GLU A 153 3.56 6.82 -18.93
CA GLU A 153 2.51 6.97 -19.94
C GLU A 153 1.09 6.86 -19.38
N HIS A 154 0.89 6.23 -18.22
CA HIS A 154 -0.46 5.87 -17.79
C HIS A 154 -1.22 7.07 -17.23
N PRO A 155 -2.33 7.51 -17.84
CA PRO A 155 -3.02 8.76 -17.47
C PRO A 155 -3.61 8.72 -16.06
N ARG A 156 -3.83 7.52 -15.51
CA ARG A 156 -4.43 7.30 -14.18
C ARG A 156 -3.44 6.74 -13.15
N ILE A 157 -2.14 6.90 -13.36
CA ILE A 157 -1.11 6.38 -12.44
C ILE A 157 -1.30 6.89 -10.99
N GLY A 158 -1.78 8.12 -10.81
CA GLY A 158 -2.10 8.68 -9.49
C GLY A 158 -3.22 7.91 -8.77
N ARG A 159 -4.30 7.56 -9.50
CA ARG A 159 -5.39 6.77 -8.92
C ARG A 159 -4.94 5.36 -8.58
N PHE A 160 -4.14 4.73 -9.44
CA PHE A 160 -3.52 3.44 -9.14
C PHE A 160 -2.71 3.51 -7.84
N ALA A 161 -1.82 4.50 -7.70
CA ALA A 161 -1.01 4.67 -6.50
C ALA A 161 -1.84 4.85 -5.22
N THR A 162 -2.96 5.59 -5.29
CA THR A 162 -3.90 5.74 -4.18
C THR A 162 -4.52 4.40 -3.80
N GLU A 163 -5.07 3.66 -4.75
CA GLU A 163 -5.72 2.37 -4.47
C GLU A 163 -4.73 1.34 -3.91
N ILE A 164 -3.49 1.29 -4.43
CA ILE A 164 -2.44 0.42 -3.88
C ILE A 164 -2.06 0.83 -2.44
N ARG A 165 -1.94 2.13 -2.16
CA ARG A 165 -1.66 2.64 -0.82
C ARG A 165 -2.77 2.28 0.17
N GLU A 166 -4.03 2.44 -0.24
CA GLU A 166 -5.21 2.12 0.57
C GLU A 166 -5.31 0.62 0.83
N LEU A 167 -5.13 -0.21 -0.20
CA LEU A 167 -5.15 -1.66 -0.11
C LEU A 167 -4.09 -2.19 0.85
N ARG A 168 -2.86 -1.70 0.71
CA ARG A 168 -1.75 -2.00 1.63
C ARG A 168 -2.08 -1.58 3.06
N GLY A 169 -2.61 -0.38 3.25
CA GLY A 169 -3.03 0.12 4.56
C GLY A 169 -4.12 -0.75 5.20
N ALA A 170 -5.10 -1.19 4.42
CA ALA A 170 -6.15 -2.09 4.89
C ALA A 170 -5.60 -3.45 5.33
N LEU A 171 -4.75 -4.08 4.51
CA LEU A 171 -4.12 -5.35 4.84
C LEU A 171 -3.29 -5.27 6.13
N ARG A 172 -2.48 -4.22 6.29
CA ARG A 172 -1.69 -3.99 7.50
C ARG A 172 -2.55 -3.79 8.74
N ARG A 173 -3.62 -2.99 8.64
CA ARG A 173 -4.58 -2.80 9.74
C ARG A 173 -5.21 -4.11 10.19
N LEU A 174 -5.61 -4.97 9.25
CA LEU A 174 -6.23 -6.26 9.56
C LEU A 174 -5.26 -7.25 10.21
N LEU A 175 -4.02 -7.28 9.73
CA LEU A 175 -2.96 -8.08 10.34
C LEU A 175 -2.57 -7.59 11.75
N ARG A 176 -3.13 -6.47 12.21
CA ARG A 176 -2.65 -5.71 13.38
C ARG A 176 -1.15 -5.42 13.27
N ASP A 177 -0.67 -5.37 12.04
CA ASP A 177 0.68 -4.97 11.64
C ASP A 177 0.68 -3.43 11.64
N THR A 178 0.30 -2.86 12.80
CA THR A 178 0.61 -1.48 13.14
C THR A 178 2.07 -1.35 13.50
N ASP A 179 2.70 -2.46 13.89
CA ASP A 179 4.13 -2.57 14.08
C ASP A 179 4.81 -2.77 12.72
N ARG A 180 5.77 -1.89 12.44
CA ARG A 180 6.86 -2.17 11.52
C ARG A 180 7.46 -3.51 11.91
N SER A 181 7.98 -4.23 10.91
CA SER A 181 9.13 -5.12 11.04
C SER A 181 9.81 -4.99 12.41
N GLY A 182 9.88 -6.07 13.20
CA GLY A 182 10.38 -6.08 14.59
C GLY A 182 11.83 -5.62 14.83
N ARG A 183 12.40 -4.81 13.95
CA ARG A 183 13.52 -3.91 14.23
C ARG A 183 12.96 -2.66 14.94
N ALA A 184 13.43 -2.44 16.16
CA ALA A 184 13.03 -1.31 16.99
C ALA A 184 13.13 0.01 16.23
N ILE A 185 12.11 0.84 16.40
CA ILE A 185 12.09 2.21 15.87
C ILE A 185 12.93 3.05 16.84
N GLU A 186 14.25 3.04 16.71
CA GLU A 186 15.13 3.79 17.62
C GLU A 186 15.02 5.32 17.44
N HIS A 187 14.50 5.77 16.30
CA HIS A 187 14.47 7.20 15.95
C HIS A 187 13.07 7.81 15.89
N LEU A 188 12.17 7.34 16.75
CA LEU A 188 10.84 7.94 16.95
C LEU A 188 11.01 9.34 17.55
N GLY A 189 10.96 10.38 16.70
CA GLY A 189 11.08 11.79 17.11
C GLY A 189 12.06 12.63 16.29
N ALA A 190 12.98 11.99 15.54
CA ALA A 190 13.90 12.70 14.66
C ALA A 190 13.16 13.35 13.49
N SER A 191 13.49 14.62 13.21
CA SER A 191 13.04 15.33 12.00
C SER A 191 13.94 14.94 10.85
N CYS A 192 13.36 14.51 9.72
CA CYS A 192 14.12 14.33 8.48
C CYS A 192 14.75 15.66 8.04
N PRO A 193 16.10 15.77 7.89
CA PRO A 193 16.76 17.02 7.49
C PRO A 193 16.29 17.56 6.13
N ARG A 194 15.82 16.67 5.24
CA ARG A 194 15.40 17.06 3.88
C ARG A 194 13.94 17.45 3.74
N CYS A 195 13.06 16.94 4.60
CA CYS A 195 11.62 17.18 4.44
C CYS A 195 10.88 17.50 5.73
N ASP A 196 11.61 17.70 6.82
CA ASP A 196 11.14 18.05 8.16
C ASP A 196 9.98 17.20 8.69
N LEU A 197 9.86 15.97 8.18
CA LEU A 197 8.85 15.04 8.66
C LEU A 197 9.38 14.42 9.95
N ARG A 198 8.75 14.77 11.08
CA ARG A 198 9.03 14.16 12.39
C ARG A 198 8.61 12.69 12.42
N GLY A 199 9.57 11.80 12.67
CA GLY A 199 9.42 10.60 13.50
C GLY A 199 8.47 9.47 13.09
N VAL A 200 7.81 9.44 11.94
CA VAL A 200 6.78 8.39 11.74
C VAL A 200 7.29 7.10 11.09
N LEU A 201 8.22 7.09 10.13
CA LEU A 201 8.64 5.83 9.48
C LEU A 201 10.08 5.86 8.95
N MET A 202 11.07 5.94 9.82
CA MET A 202 12.47 5.67 9.47
C MET A 202 12.78 4.16 9.45
N TRP A 203 13.22 3.63 8.31
CA TRP A 203 13.45 2.18 8.11
C TRP A 203 14.92 1.90 8.18
N ASP A 204 15.31 0.99 9.06
CA ASP A 204 16.65 0.43 9.06
C ASP A 204 16.73 -0.66 8.00
N MET A 205 17.42 -0.36 6.90
CA MET A 205 17.54 -1.28 5.79
C MET A 205 18.57 -2.38 6.06
N ASP A 206 19.69 -2.09 6.76
CA ASP A 206 20.84 -3.00 6.94
C ASP A 206 21.80 -2.55 8.07
N ASP A 207 21.29 -2.05 9.20
CA ASP A 207 22.01 -1.50 10.37
C ASP A 207 22.89 -0.25 10.09
N VAL A 208 22.99 0.20 8.83
CA VAL A 208 23.84 1.34 8.40
C VAL A 208 23.05 2.55 7.91
N TYR A 209 21.87 2.32 7.30
CA TYR A 209 21.09 3.38 6.67
C TYR A 209 19.63 3.37 7.10
N ILE A 210 19.21 4.57 7.50
CA ILE A 210 17.90 4.93 7.98
C ILE A 210 17.16 5.69 6.87
N GLN A 211 16.10 5.08 6.34
CA GLN A 211 15.32 5.70 5.27
C GLN A 211 14.13 6.50 5.79
N CYS A 212 14.05 7.80 5.49
CA CYS A 212 12.88 8.60 5.80
C CYS A 212 11.64 8.08 5.05
N GLY A 213 10.59 7.64 5.77
CA GLY A 213 9.35 7.13 5.16
C GLY A 213 8.51 8.19 4.44
N GLY A 214 8.81 9.47 4.63
CA GLY A 214 8.16 10.57 3.92
C GLY A 214 8.83 10.96 2.60
N CYS A 215 10.16 10.86 2.51
CA CYS A 215 10.91 11.32 1.35
C CYS A 215 11.83 10.26 0.75
N GLY A 216 11.99 9.11 1.37
CA GLY A 216 12.88 8.05 0.89
C GLY A 216 14.37 8.40 0.94
N ALA A 217 14.76 9.57 1.48
CA ALA A 217 16.18 9.88 1.70
C ALA A 217 16.76 8.90 2.71
N LEU A 218 17.98 8.45 2.43
CA LEU A 218 18.77 7.59 3.28
C LEU A 218 19.69 8.48 4.11
N TYR A 219 19.81 8.14 5.39
CA TYR A 219 20.67 8.81 6.35
C TYR A 219 21.42 7.76 7.15
N THR A 220 22.62 8.05 7.58
CA THR A 220 23.25 7.33 8.70
C THR A 220 22.66 7.84 10.03
N ASP A 221 22.90 7.13 11.12
CA ASP A 221 22.41 7.55 12.44
C ASP A 221 22.97 8.92 12.86
N ALA A 222 24.28 9.13 12.67
CA ALA A 222 24.95 10.41 12.95
C ALA A 222 24.35 11.59 12.17
N GLU A 223 23.97 11.38 10.90
CA GLU A 223 23.31 12.40 10.07
C GLU A 223 21.90 12.78 10.57
N LEU A 224 21.27 11.93 11.38
CA LEU A 224 19.93 12.14 11.92
C LEU A 224 19.92 12.69 13.34
N THR A 225 20.89 12.30 14.17
CA THR A 225 21.02 12.78 15.56
C THR A 225 21.77 14.10 15.69
N ASN A 226 22.42 14.59 14.62
CA ASN A 226 23.36 15.72 14.65
C ASN A 226 24.50 15.50 15.67
N GLU A 227 24.90 14.25 15.91
CA GLU A 227 26.11 13.98 16.68
C GLU A 227 27.34 14.15 15.77
N PRO A 228 28.37 14.90 16.21
CA PRO A 228 29.61 15.02 15.44
C PRO A 228 30.26 13.64 15.33
N ALA A 229 30.65 13.26 14.11
CA ALA A 229 31.42 12.05 13.88
C ALA A 229 32.83 12.22 14.49
N ASP A 230 33.18 11.33 15.43
CA ASP A 230 34.54 11.16 15.97
C ASP A 230 35.47 10.46 14.96
#